data_AF-A0A6P2F2Z4-F1
#
_entry.id   AF-A0A6P2F2Z4-F1
#
_cell.length_a   1.000
_cell.length_b   1.000
_cell.length_c   1.000
_cell.angle_alpha   90.00
_cell.angle_beta   90.00
_cell.angle_gamma   90.00
#
_symmetry.space_group_name_H-M   'P 1'
#
loop_
_entity.id
_entity.type
_entity.pdbx_description
1 polymer ?
#
loop_
_entity_poly.entity_id
_entity_poly.type
_entity_poly.pdbx_seq_one_letter_code
_entity_poly.pdbx_strand_id
1 'polypeptide(L)'
;MMTLAAASSYFDRTEVFDAYSGELLFRAQIDPYDDSKRDAMVAYRRVLSVAPDVVIPSHRCIRAFGAVYIVAGEASIDGLDEAHRVKHVLQASDGTFKVGTITQFLDNDPASTVYGFAEWVKDAKQEAESSDLANVFEVIMPLGTNVKPRQVLWRDDIVYITTSVRRLPSDFIGVTAVRLDQVEPLEAGIQSRTYNPATGGYTLGAQDFPYALRVRWQNLFRYDAQLEARYQEGDFTLALPEDTEVDTSSRITFMDVPHRVLAVDVIEGAVAVHVRRS
;
A
#
# COMPACT_ATOMS: atom_id res chain seq x y z
N MET A 1 -7.46 34.07 -37.95
CA MET A 1 -6.61 34.58 -36.85
C MET A 1 -6.22 33.36 -36.02
N MET A 2 -4.94 33.12 -35.77
CA MET A 2 -4.49 31.99 -34.96
C MET A 2 -4.81 32.29 -33.48
N THR A 3 -5.51 31.39 -32.79
CA THR A 3 -5.80 31.57 -31.36
C THR A 3 -4.55 31.26 -30.52
N LEU A 4 -4.48 31.77 -29.29
CA LEU A 4 -3.38 31.48 -28.38
C LEU A 4 -3.27 29.98 -28.07
N ALA A 5 -4.41 29.28 -27.97
CA ALA A 5 -4.44 27.82 -27.82
C ALA A 5 -3.78 27.12 -29.02
N ALA A 6 -4.11 27.51 -30.26
CA ALA A 6 -3.52 26.92 -31.46
C ALA A 6 -2.01 27.23 -31.58
N ALA A 7 -1.58 28.41 -31.17
CA ALA A 7 -0.17 28.79 -31.16
C ALA A 7 0.63 27.99 -30.12
N SER A 8 0.05 27.77 -28.94
CA SER A 8 0.70 27.01 -27.86
C SER A 8 0.79 25.51 -28.17
N SER A 9 -0.26 24.91 -28.76
CA SER A 9 -0.28 23.48 -29.10
C SER A 9 0.67 23.10 -30.25
N TYR A 10 1.12 24.06 -31.06
CA TYR A 10 2.13 23.82 -32.10
C TYR A 10 3.44 23.21 -31.56
N PHE A 11 3.75 23.45 -30.28
CA PHE A 11 4.94 22.96 -29.61
C PHE A 11 4.74 21.61 -28.90
N ASP A 12 3.56 20.97 -29.01
CA ASP A 12 3.29 19.65 -28.47
C ASP A 12 4.00 18.57 -29.30
N ARG A 13 5.29 18.38 -29.00
CA ARG A 13 6.17 17.44 -29.72
C ARG A 13 6.46 16.18 -28.94
N THR A 14 6.18 16.15 -27.65
CA THR A 14 6.41 14.97 -26.81
C THR A 14 5.23 14.01 -26.97
N GLU A 15 5.50 12.81 -27.48
CA GLU A 15 4.51 11.73 -27.54
C GLU A 15 4.27 11.16 -26.14
N VAL A 16 3.00 11.10 -25.76
CA VAL A 16 2.55 10.57 -24.48
C VAL A 16 1.77 9.30 -24.74
N PHE A 17 2.24 8.21 -24.16
CA PHE A 17 1.63 6.89 -24.30
C PHE A 17 0.88 6.51 -23.04
N ASP A 18 -0.07 5.61 -23.19
CA ASP A 18 -0.74 4.93 -22.10
C ASP A 18 0.25 4.04 -21.36
N ALA A 19 0.29 4.13 -20.03
CA ALA A 19 1.29 3.37 -19.26
C ALA A 19 1.06 1.86 -19.30
N TYR A 20 -0.20 1.42 -19.50
CA TYR A 20 -0.61 0.02 -19.41
C TYR A 20 -0.66 -0.66 -20.78
N SER A 21 -1.35 -0.05 -21.75
CA SER A 21 -1.51 -0.58 -23.11
C SER A 21 -0.35 -0.23 -24.04
N GLY A 22 0.38 0.85 -23.77
CA GLY A 22 1.42 1.37 -24.65
C GLY A 22 0.89 2.10 -25.90
N GLU A 23 -0.42 2.32 -26.00
CA GLU A 23 -1.02 3.08 -27.09
C GLU A 23 -0.66 4.57 -27.00
N LEU A 24 -0.49 5.23 -28.15
CA LEU A 24 -0.29 6.68 -28.19
C LEU A 24 -1.59 7.37 -27.80
N LEU A 25 -1.57 8.17 -26.73
CA LEU A 25 -2.74 8.91 -26.25
C LEU A 25 -2.84 10.28 -26.92
N PHE A 26 -1.80 11.09 -26.77
CA PHE A 26 -1.74 12.47 -27.27
C PHE A 26 -0.31 12.97 -27.35
N ARG A 27 -0.14 14.20 -27.81
CA ARG A 27 1.14 14.93 -27.74
C ARG A 27 1.04 16.08 -26.74
N ALA A 28 2.14 16.39 -26.09
CA ALA A 28 2.21 17.36 -25.00
C ALA A 28 3.54 18.10 -24.95
N GLN A 29 3.65 19.02 -23.99
CA GLN A 29 4.91 19.60 -23.52
C GLN A 29 5.15 19.10 -22.10
N ILE A 30 6.33 18.57 -21.83
CA ILE A 30 6.71 18.09 -20.50
C ILE A 30 7.99 18.79 -20.07
N ASP A 31 7.87 19.61 -19.04
CA ASP A 31 8.98 20.38 -18.49
C ASP A 31 9.41 19.80 -17.14
N PRO A 32 10.71 19.83 -16.82
CA PRO A 32 11.14 19.59 -15.44
C PRO A 32 10.57 20.68 -14.53
N TYR A 33 10.17 20.30 -13.32
CA TYR A 33 9.88 21.29 -12.28
C TYR A 33 11.22 21.83 -11.76
N ASP A 34 11.74 22.89 -12.37
CA ASP A 34 13.06 23.44 -12.04
C ASP A 34 12.96 24.77 -11.29
N ASP A 35 13.07 24.71 -9.96
CA ASP A 35 13.32 25.87 -9.10
C ASP A 35 14.71 25.72 -8.42
N SER A 36 15.73 25.41 -9.23
CA SER A 36 17.16 25.36 -8.86
C SER A 36 17.53 24.29 -7.80
N LYS A 37 17.31 23.03 -8.18
CA LYS A 37 17.90 21.79 -7.63
C LYS A 37 18.14 21.74 -6.12
N ARG A 38 17.07 21.45 -5.37
CA ARG A 38 17.17 20.83 -4.03
C ARG A 38 16.84 19.35 -4.15
N ASP A 39 17.57 18.49 -3.46
CA ASP A 39 17.26 17.07 -3.35
C ASP A 39 16.17 16.87 -2.29
N ALA A 40 15.00 16.38 -2.72
CA ALA A 40 13.84 16.15 -1.88
C ALA A 40 12.86 15.21 -2.61
N MET A 41 11.94 14.58 -1.86
CA MET A 41 10.88 13.71 -2.38
C MET A 41 10.10 14.30 -3.59
N VAL A 42 9.99 15.64 -3.65
CA VAL A 42 9.26 16.37 -4.71
C VAL A 42 10.16 16.95 -5.81
N ALA A 43 11.48 16.78 -5.70
CA ALA A 43 12.47 17.39 -6.59
C ALA A 43 12.47 16.81 -8.02
N TYR A 44 12.00 15.58 -8.19
CA TYR A 44 11.97 14.89 -9.48
C TYR A 44 10.63 15.03 -10.21
N ARG A 45 9.77 15.95 -9.75
CA ARG A 45 8.50 16.22 -10.41
C ARG A 45 8.70 16.89 -11.76
N ARG A 46 7.75 16.61 -12.64
CA ARG A 46 7.64 17.27 -13.94
C ARG A 46 6.28 17.94 -14.06
N VAL A 47 6.14 18.83 -15.02
CA VAL A 47 4.86 19.45 -15.35
C VAL A 47 4.46 18.98 -16.74
N LEU A 48 3.33 18.29 -16.81
CA LEU A 48 2.64 17.99 -18.07
C LEU A 48 1.80 19.20 -18.43
N SER A 49 2.07 19.79 -19.59
CA SER A 49 1.28 20.86 -20.18
C SER A 49 0.57 20.27 -21.41
N VAL A 50 -0.75 20.44 -21.49
CA VAL A 50 -1.60 19.94 -22.58
C VAL A 50 -2.62 20.98 -23.01
N ALA A 51 -3.24 20.79 -24.18
CA ALA A 51 -4.35 21.61 -24.62
C ALA A 51 -5.59 21.39 -23.71
N PRO A 52 -6.49 22.38 -23.55
CA PRO A 52 -7.60 22.30 -22.59
C PRO A 52 -8.62 21.18 -22.84
N ASP A 53 -8.68 20.68 -24.07
CA ASP A 53 -9.59 19.61 -24.51
C ASP A 53 -8.99 18.21 -24.38
N VAL A 54 -7.72 18.08 -23.99
CA VAL A 54 -7.07 16.79 -23.79
C VAL A 54 -7.63 16.10 -22.55
N VAL A 55 -8.15 14.89 -22.75
CA VAL A 55 -8.66 14.05 -21.67
C VAL A 55 -7.52 13.18 -21.13
N ILE A 56 -7.17 13.38 -19.86
CA ILE A 56 -6.22 12.52 -19.15
C ILE A 56 -6.85 11.14 -18.91
N PRO A 57 -6.10 10.03 -19.13
CA PRO A 57 -6.62 8.68 -18.87
C PRO A 57 -7.09 8.52 -17.43
N SER A 58 -8.16 7.74 -17.24
CA SER A 58 -8.84 7.60 -15.93
C SER A 58 -7.94 7.01 -14.83
N HIS A 59 -7.02 6.11 -15.19
CA HIS A 59 -6.04 5.53 -14.26
C HIS A 59 -4.84 6.46 -13.98
N ARG A 60 -4.76 7.61 -14.67
CA ARG A 60 -3.78 8.68 -14.46
C ARG A 60 -2.32 8.23 -14.43
N CYS A 61 -1.96 7.30 -15.30
CA CYS A 61 -0.57 6.89 -15.51
C CYS A 61 -0.25 7.02 -16.99
N ILE A 62 0.82 7.73 -17.30
CA ILE A 62 1.28 7.92 -18.68
C ILE A 62 2.74 7.51 -18.81
N ARG A 63 3.16 7.20 -20.02
CA ARG A 63 4.56 6.94 -20.34
C ARG A 63 5.10 8.02 -21.27
N ALA A 64 6.22 8.61 -20.89
CA ALA A 64 6.95 9.58 -21.69
C ALA A 64 8.44 9.49 -21.34
N PHE A 65 9.32 9.75 -22.30
CA PHE A 65 10.78 9.71 -22.12
C PHE A 65 11.29 8.38 -21.50
N GLY A 66 10.64 7.26 -21.80
CA GLY A 66 11.01 5.94 -21.29
C GLY A 66 10.65 5.67 -19.82
N ALA A 67 9.97 6.60 -19.14
CA ALA A 67 9.53 6.45 -17.75
C ALA A 67 8.00 6.49 -17.65
N VAL A 68 7.46 5.88 -16.59
CA VAL A 68 6.04 6.00 -16.22
C VAL A 68 5.86 7.12 -15.21
N TYR A 69 4.87 7.97 -15.45
CA TYR A 69 4.50 9.08 -14.59
C TYR A 69 3.06 8.93 -14.12
N ILE A 70 2.86 9.13 -12.82
CA ILE A 70 1.55 9.34 -12.20
C ILE A 70 1.18 10.81 -12.44
N VAL A 71 0.01 11.03 -13.04
CA VAL A 71 -0.54 12.35 -13.32
C VAL A 71 -1.38 12.81 -12.14
N ALA A 72 -1.11 14.00 -11.63
CA ALA A 72 -1.88 14.65 -10.58
C ALA A 72 -3.38 14.69 -10.91
N GLY A 73 -4.21 14.57 -9.88
CA GLY A 73 -5.65 14.78 -9.97
C GLY A 73 -6.02 16.18 -10.43
N GLU A 74 -5.34 17.14 -9.82
CA GLU A 74 -5.59 18.57 -9.93
C GLU A 74 -5.00 19.10 -11.23
N ALA A 75 -5.75 20.02 -11.84
CA ALA A 75 -5.41 20.64 -13.10
C ALA A 75 -5.28 22.15 -12.88
N SER A 76 -4.09 22.70 -13.16
CA SER A 76 -3.88 24.14 -13.14
C SER A 76 -4.15 24.71 -14.52
N ILE A 77 -5.23 25.50 -14.65
CA ILE A 77 -5.53 26.20 -15.89
C ILE A 77 -4.51 27.33 -16.09
N ASP A 78 -3.86 27.34 -17.24
CA ASP A 78 -2.95 28.40 -17.66
C ASP A 78 -3.60 29.21 -18.78
N GLY A 79 -3.67 30.52 -18.55
CA GLY A 79 -4.59 31.42 -19.22
C GLY A 79 -4.23 32.87 -18.99
N LEU A 80 -4.57 33.71 -19.97
CA LEU A 80 -4.74 35.14 -19.75
C LEU A 80 -6.25 35.40 -19.66
N ASP A 81 -6.85 35.97 -20.69
CA ASP A 81 -8.31 36.14 -20.79
C ASP A 81 -9.03 34.83 -21.13
N GLU A 82 -8.36 33.91 -21.82
CA GLU A 82 -8.85 32.57 -22.17
C GLU A 82 -7.84 31.48 -21.75
N ALA A 83 -8.37 30.33 -21.36
CA ALA A 83 -7.57 29.14 -21.08
C ALA A 83 -6.93 28.64 -22.38
N HIS A 84 -5.60 28.63 -22.44
CA HIS A 84 -4.87 28.12 -23.60
C HIS A 84 -4.15 26.81 -23.29
N ARG A 85 -3.90 26.51 -22.01
CA ARG A 85 -3.27 25.27 -21.56
C ARG A 85 -3.82 24.80 -20.22
N VAL A 86 -3.64 23.52 -19.98
CA VAL A 86 -3.88 22.89 -18.67
C VAL A 86 -2.60 22.18 -18.26
N LYS A 87 -2.18 22.42 -17.01
CA LYS A 87 -0.94 21.91 -16.43
C LYS A 87 -1.25 20.91 -15.32
N HIS A 88 -0.57 19.77 -15.33
CA HIS A 88 -0.63 18.76 -14.30
C HIS A 88 0.77 18.48 -13.75
N VAL A 89 0.84 18.24 -12.45
CA VAL A 89 2.07 17.75 -11.82
C VAL A 89 2.23 16.26 -12.15
N LEU A 90 3.44 15.86 -12.49
CA LEU A 90 3.83 14.47 -12.73
C LEU A 90 4.75 13.98 -11.61
N GLN A 91 4.46 12.81 -11.07
CA GLN A 91 5.35 12.06 -10.17
C GLN A 91 5.88 10.84 -10.92
N ALA A 92 7.20 10.65 -10.96
CA ALA A 92 7.77 9.44 -11.55
C ALA A 92 7.37 8.22 -10.70
N SER A 93 6.92 7.15 -11.36
CA SER A 93 6.65 5.87 -10.72
C SER A 93 7.95 5.05 -10.62
N ASP A 94 8.11 4.33 -9.52
CA ASP A 94 9.21 3.38 -9.30
C ASP A 94 8.80 1.91 -9.55
N GLY A 95 7.53 1.66 -9.91
CA GLY A 95 7.03 0.32 -10.22
C GLY A 95 5.53 0.17 -10.01
N THR A 96 5.04 -1.06 -10.21
CA THR A 96 3.65 -1.43 -9.94
C THR A 96 3.52 -2.04 -8.55
N PHE A 97 2.51 -1.60 -7.82
CA PHE A 97 2.08 -2.16 -6.54
C PHE A 97 0.81 -2.97 -6.74
N LYS A 98 0.82 -4.19 -6.22
CA LYS A 98 -0.39 -4.95 -5.93
C LYS A 98 -1.02 -4.39 -4.66
N VAL A 99 -2.34 -4.20 -4.67
CA VAL A 99 -3.13 -3.64 -3.57
C VAL A 99 -4.21 -4.64 -3.21
N GLY A 100 -4.37 -4.93 -1.92
CA GLY A 100 -5.37 -5.89 -1.47
C GLY A 100 -5.53 -5.93 0.05
N THR A 101 -6.53 -6.66 0.51
CA THR A 101 -6.66 -7.05 1.93
C THR A 101 -5.52 -7.99 2.33
N ILE A 102 -5.41 -8.27 3.63
CA ILE A 102 -4.43 -9.25 4.11
C ILE A 102 -4.73 -10.63 3.52
N THR A 103 -5.99 -11.09 3.51
CA THR A 103 -6.37 -12.36 2.87
C THR A 103 -5.96 -12.40 1.40
N GLN A 104 -6.21 -11.33 0.63
CA GLN A 104 -5.79 -11.22 -0.77
C GLN A 104 -4.26 -11.28 -0.95
N PHE A 105 -3.48 -10.74 -0.01
CA PHE A 105 -2.04 -10.90 -0.02
C PHE A 105 -1.63 -12.36 0.25
N LEU A 106 -2.27 -13.01 1.24
CA LEU A 106 -2.01 -14.41 1.60
C LEU A 106 -2.33 -15.38 0.45
N ASP A 107 -3.38 -15.08 -0.32
CA ASP A 107 -3.81 -15.88 -1.49
C ASP A 107 -3.11 -15.45 -2.80
N ASN A 108 -2.30 -14.38 -2.76
CA ASN A 108 -1.69 -13.73 -3.93
C ASN A 108 -2.73 -13.36 -5.02
N ASP A 109 -3.92 -12.91 -4.60
CA ASP A 109 -5.02 -12.45 -5.44
C ASP A 109 -5.30 -10.96 -5.22
N PRO A 110 -4.51 -10.05 -5.83
CA PRO A 110 -4.65 -8.62 -5.58
C PRO A 110 -5.96 -8.06 -6.11
N ALA A 111 -6.61 -7.18 -5.32
CA ALA A 111 -7.78 -6.43 -5.77
C ALA A 111 -7.48 -5.50 -6.95
N SER A 112 -6.27 -4.94 -7.00
CA SER A 112 -5.81 -4.12 -8.13
C SER A 112 -4.29 -4.06 -8.21
N THR A 113 -3.79 -3.74 -9.40
CA THR A 113 -2.35 -3.47 -9.65
C THR A 113 -2.21 -2.08 -10.23
N VAL A 114 -1.49 -1.20 -9.53
CA VAL A 114 -1.37 0.23 -9.87
C VAL A 114 0.08 0.68 -9.89
N TYR A 115 0.42 1.62 -10.77
CA TYR A 115 1.72 2.29 -10.67
C TYR A 115 1.77 3.16 -9.42
N GLY A 116 2.91 3.15 -8.72
CA GLY A 116 3.13 3.93 -7.50
C GLY A 116 4.55 4.45 -7.40
N PHE A 117 4.83 5.18 -6.34
CA PHE A 117 6.16 5.61 -5.94
C PHE A 117 6.27 5.51 -4.41
N ALA A 118 7.25 4.78 -3.88
CA ALA A 118 7.45 4.65 -2.43
C ALA A 118 8.74 5.36 -1.98
N GLU A 119 8.63 6.26 -1.00
CA GLU A 119 9.77 6.98 -0.43
C GLU A 119 9.85 6.72 1.08
N TRP A 120 11.06 6.48 1.57
CA TRP A 120 11.31 6.38 3.00
C TRP A 120 11.15 7.75 3.67
N VAL A 121 10.40 7.82 4.77
CA VAL A 121 10.15 9.06 5.50
C VAL A 121 10.99 9.13 6.77
N LYS A 122 10.93 8.06 7.57
CA LYS A 122 11.62 8.00 8.85
C LYS A 122 11.69 6.58 9.38
N ASP A 123 12.60 6.40 10.31
CA ASP A 123 12.63 5.25 11.20
C ASP A 123 11.93 5.62 12.51
N ALA A 124 10.83 4.94 12.81
CA ALA A 124 10.08 5.15 14.04
C ALA A 124 10.62 4.24 15.14
N LYS A 125 11.16 4.85 16.20
CA LYS A 125 11.49 4.17 17.45
C LYS A 125 10.22 3.71 18.15
N GLN A 126 10.28 2.52 18.74
CA GLN A 126 9.23 1.96 19.60
C GLN A 126 9.92 1.47 20.87
N GLU A 127 10.16 2.39 21.81
CA GLU A 127 11.08 2.22 22.93
C GLU A 127 10.62 1.22 23.99
N ALA A 128 9.38 0.72 23.93
CA ALA A 128 8.82 -0.17 24.94
C ALA A 128 9.02 -1.67 24.63
N GLU A 129 9.40 -2.06 23.41
CA GLU A 129 9.33 -3.48 23.01
C GLU A 129 10.51 -4.00 22.18
N SER A 130 11.11 -3.17 21.33
CA SER A 130 12.19 -3.62 20.44
C SER A 130 13.21 -2.51 20.17
N SER A 131 14.47 -2.91 20.01
CA SER A 131 15.50 -2.04 19.44
C SER A 131 15.27 -1.76 17.95
N ASP A 132 14.44 -2.57 17.28
CA ASP A 132 14.27 -2.54 15.83
C ASP A 132 13.28 -1.46 15.41
N LEU A 133 13.78 -0.53 14.60
CA LEU A 133 13.00 0.61 14.13
C LEU A 133 11.97 0.15 13.08
N ALA A 134 10.77 0.73 13.13
CA ALA A 134 9.79 0.55 12.06
C ALA A 134 10.09 1.54 10.94
N ASN A 135 10.38 1.05 9.73
CA ASN A 135 10.59 1.94 8.59
C ASN A 135 9.22 2.42 8.07
N VAL A 136 8.99 3.72 8.14
CA VAL A 136 7.77 4.37 7.66
C VAL A 136 8.03 4.95 6.27
N PHE A 137 7.14 4.63 5.34
CA PHE A 137 7.17 5.09 3.96
C PHE A 137 5.94 5.92 3.63
N GLU A 138 6.11 6.84 2.68
CA GLU A 138 5.02 7.48 1.97
C GLU A 138 4.96 6.89 0.56
N VAL A 139 3.83 6.28 0.21
CA VAL A 139 3.56 5.73 -1.11
C VAL A 139 2.60 6.67 -1.83
N ILE A 140 3.03 7.21 -2.97
CA ILE A 140 2.23 8.07 -3.84
C ILE A 140 1.58 7.22 -4.92
N MET A 141 0.26 7.36 -5.06
CA MET A 141 -0.56 6.62 -6.01
C MET A 141 -1.46 7.56 -6.83
N PRO A 142 -1.93 7.10 -8.00
CA PRO A 142 -2.91 7.83 -8.81
C PRO A 142 -4.18 8.15 -8.04
N LEU A 143 -4.81 9.28 -8.39
CA LEU A 143 -6.17 9.57 -7.92
C LEU A 143 -7.14 8.50 -8.41
N GLY A 144 -8.01 8.02 -7.52
CA GLY A 144 -9.00 6.99 -7.84
C GLY A 144 -8.56 5.57 -7.49
N THR A 145 -7.30 5.37 -7.08
CA THR A 145 -6.87 4.09 -6.50
C THR A 145 -7.65 3.79 -5.22
N ASN A 146 -8.33 2.64 -5.18
CA ASN A 146 -9.05 2.18 -4.00
C ASN A 146 -8.09 1.54 -3.00
N VAL A 147 -7.45 2.38 -2.20
CA VAL A 147 -6.59 1.97 -1.09
C VAL A 147 -7.17 2.46 0.23
N LYS A 148 -7.16 1.61 1.25
CA LYS A 148 -7.68 1.86 2.59
C LYS A 148 -6.63 1.53 3.65
N PRO A 149 -6.70 2.12 4.85
CA PRO A 149 -5.88 1.67 5.97
C PRO A 149 -6.03 0.17 6.24
N ARG A 150 -4.97 -0.48 6.70
CA ARG A 150 -4.84 -1.93 6.98
C ARG A 150 -4.87 -2.85 5.77
N GLN A 151 -4.87 -2.30 4.56
CA GLN A 151 -4.55 -3.07 3.35
C GLN A 151 -3.04 -3.29 3.22
N VAL A 152 -2.68 -4.28 2.42
CA VAL A 152 -1.30 -4.63 2.08
C VAL A 152 -1.00 -4.07 0.70
N LEU A 153 0.19 -3.45 0.58
CA LEU A 153 0.78 -3.06 -0.70
C LEU A 153 2.01 -3.93 -0.91
N TRP A 154 2.10 -4.62 -2.05
CA TRP A 154 3.27 -5.45 -2.31
C TRP A 154 3.73 -5.39 -3.75
N ARG A 155 5.03 -5.56 -3.93
CA ARG A 155 5.70 -5.76 -5.21
C ARG A 155 6.95 -6.57 -4.96
N ASP A 156 7.26 -7.50 -5.86
CA ASP A 156 8.50 -8.30 -5.82
C ASP A 156 8.91 -8.74 -4.40
N ASP A 157 9.93 -8.10 -3.83
CA ASP A 157 10.56 -8.38 -2.53
C ASP A 157 10.20 -7.37 -1.42
N ILE A 158 9.15 -6.56 -1.61
CA ILE A 158 8.76 -5.52 -0.67
C ILE A 158 7.26 -5.59 -0.38
N VAL A 159 6.95 -5.64 0.92
CA VAL A 159 5.59 -5.63 1.43
C VAL A 159 5.43 -4.48 2.43
N TYR A 160 4.33 -3.76 2.32
CA TYR A 160 3.92 -2.70 3.22
C TYR A 160 2.53 -2.96 3.78
N ILE A 161 2.32 -2.57 5.03
CA ILE A 161 0.98 -2.43 5.59
C ILE A 161 0.60 -0.95 5.67
N THR A 162 -0.55 -0.60 5.12
CA THR A 162 -1.05 0.77 5.09
C THR A 162 -1.57 1.19 6.46
N THR A 163 -1.21 2.38 6.91
CA THR A 163 -1.64 2.92 8.21
C THR A 163 -2.60 4.09 8.05
N SER A 164 -2.39 4.94 7.05
CA SER A 164 -3.31 6.03 6.73
C SER A 164 -3.28 6.35 5.24
N VAL A 165 -4.41 6.85 4.74
CA VAL A 165 -4.59 7.26 3.34
C VAL A 165 -5.12 8.68 3.34
N ARG A 166 -4.51 9.56 2.54
CA ARG A 166 -4.93 10.96 2.41
C ARG A 166 -4.77 11.44 0.97
N ARG A 167 -5.54 12.47 0.62
CA ARG A 167 -5.36 13.20 -0.62
C ARG A 167 -4.25 14.25 -0.42
N LEU A 168 -3.24 14.25 -1.29
CA LEU A 168 -2.20 15.27 -1.29
C LEU A 168 -2.68 16.54 -1.99
N PRO A 169 -2.05 17.72 -1.77
CA PRO A 169 -2.49 18.98 -2.39
C PRO A 169 -2.48 19.00 -3.93
N SER A 170 -1.64 18.18 -4.56
CA SER A 170 -1.64 17.96 -6.03
C SER A 170 -2.62 16.86 -6.45
N ASP A 171 -3.53 16.46 -5.57
CA ASP A 171 -4.50 15.38 -5.75
C ASP A 171 -3.93 14.03 -6.15
N PHE A 172 -2.72 13.72 -5.69
CA PHE A 172 -2.30 12.32 -5.59
C PHE A 172 -2.96 11.68 -4.36
N ILE A 173 -3.01 10.35 -4.34
CA ILE A 173 -3.28 9.60 -3.12
C ILE A 173 -1.94 9.36 -2.43
N GLY A 174 -1.79 9.93 -1.23
CA GLY A 174 -0.67 9.69 -0.34
C GLY A 174 -1.04 8.63 0.68
N VAL A 175 -0.25 7.56 0.74
CA VAL A 175 -0.44 6.45 1.67
C VAL A 175 0.75 6.39 2.60
N THR A 176 0.52 6.58 3.89
CA THR A 176 1.54 6.26 4.88
C THR A 176 1.48 4.77 5.15
N ALA A 177 2.63 4.10 5.06
CA ALA A 177 2.72 2.66 5.23
C ALA A 177 3.98 2.26 6.01
N VAL A 178 3.94 1.10 6.65
CA VAL A 178 5.08 0.52 7.35
C VAL A 178 5.57 -0.67 6.54
N ARG A 179 6.89 -0.73 6.28
CA ARG A 179 7.49 -1.90 5.63
C ARG A 179 7.43 -3.10 6.58
N LEU A 180 7.02 -4.24 6.06
CA LEU A 180 7.01 -5.50 6.79
C LEU A 180 8.32 -6.26 6.58
N ASP A 181 8.74 -6.97 7.62
CA ASP A 181 9.94 -7.81 7.59
C ASP A 181 9.68 -9.11 6.82
N GLN A 182 8.44 -9.62 6.87
CA GLN A 182 8.00 -10.77 6.09
C GLN A 182 7.56 -10.31 4.70
N VAL A 183 8.25 -10.83 3.68
CA VAL A 183 8.02 -10.46 2.27
C VAL A 183 7.12 -11.44 1.52
N GLU A 184 6.99 -12.67 2.02
CA GLU A 184 6.16 -13.73 1.42
C GLU A 184 5.26 -14.36 2.48
N PRO A 185 4.03 -14.80 2.14
CA PRO A 185 3.19 -15.57 3.05
C PRO A 185 3.88 -16.86 3.51
N LEU A 186 3.75 -17.21 4.79
CA LEU A 186 4.35 -18.41 5.37
C LEU A 186 3.26 -19.28 5.99
N GLU A 187 3.35 -20.60 5.85
CA GLU A 187 2.36 -21.51 6.44
C GLU A 187 2.41 -21.47 7.96
N ALA A 188 1.22 -21.40 8.57
CA ALA A 188 1.03 -21.58 10.00
C ALA A 188 0.27 -22.90 10.23
N GLY A 189 0.86 -23.82 10.99
CA GLY A 189 0.18 -25.04 11.39
C GLY A 189 -0.80 -24.76 12.52
N ILE A 190 -2.10 -24.85 12.26
CA ILE A 190 -3.16 -24.60 13.25
C ILE A 190 -3.79 -25.92 13.64
N GLN A 191 -3.95 -26.14 14.94
CA GLN A 191 -4.63 -27.32 15.47
C GLN A 191 -5.62 -26.92 16.55
N SER A 192 -6.90 -27.14 16.29
CA SER A 192 -7.98 -26.93 17.26
C SER A 192 -7.91 -27.94 18.40
N ARG A 193 -8.37 -27.54 19.59
CA ARG A 193 -8.32 -28.38 20.79
C ARG A 193 -9.63 -28.31 21.54
N THR A 194 -10.33 -29.44 21.63
CA THR A 194 -11.57 -29.52 22.40
C THR A 194 -11.28 -30.13 23.76
N TYR A 195 -11.64 -29.44 24.86
CA TYR A 195 -11.52 -30.00 26.20
C TYR A 195 -12.54 -31.13 26.39
N ASN A 196 -12.06 -32.30 26.81
CA ASN A 196 -12.88 -33.45 27.14
C ASN A 196 -12.98 -33.61 28.66
N PRO A 197 -14.13 -33.28 29.28
CA PRO A 197 -14.28 -33.35 30.73
C PRO A 197 -14.26 -34.77 31.28
N ALA A 198 -14.56 -35.80 30.46
CA ALA A 198 -14.57 -37.19 30.91
C ALA A 198 -13.15 -37.75 31.12
N THR A 199 -12.18 -37.30 30.32
CA THR A 199 -10.78 -37.74 30.42
C THR A 199 -9.88 -36.70 31.10
N GLY A 200 -10.40 -35.51 31.41
CA GLY A 200 -9.62 -34.39 31.97
C GLY A 200 -8.56 -33.84 31.01
N GLY A 201 -8.63 -34.20 29.71
CA GLY A 201 -7.64 -33.87 28.69
C GLY A 201 -8.20 -33.04 27.55
N TYR A 202 -7.37 -32.78 26.54
CA TYR A 202 -7.80 -32.18 25.28
C TYR A 202 -7.72 -33.21 24.17
N THR A 203 -8.76 -33.28 23.35
CA THR A 203 -8.71 -33.98 22.07
C THR A 203 -8.23 -33.00 21.01
N LEU A 204 -7.24 -33.41 20.21
CA LEU A 204 -6.68 -32.60 19.14
C LEU A 204 -7.47 -32.82 17.85
N GLY A 205 -7.80 -31.74 17.14
CA GLY A 205 -8.36 -31.80 15.79
C GLY A 205 -7.32 -32.14 14.73
N ALA A 206 -7.77 -32.18 13.48
CA ALA A 206 -6.87 -32.17 12.33
C ALA A 206 -6.02 -30.89 12.35
N GLN A 207 -4.85 -30.96 11.72
CA GLN A 207 -3.96 -29.81 11.58
C GLN A 207 -4.18 -29.18 10.20
N ASP A 208 -4.45 -27.89 10.19
CA ASP A 208 -4.60 -27.06 8.99
C ASP A 208 -3.35 -26.20 8.78
N PHE A 209 -3.08 -25.81 7.54
CA PHE A 209 -1.88 -25.05 7.16
C PHE A 209 -2.23 -23.81 6.32
N PRO A 210 -3.01 -22.85 6.83
CA PRO A 210 -3.22 -21.59 6.12
C PRO A 210 -1.93 -20.79 6.01
N TYR A 211 -1.80 -20.01 4.93
CA TYR A 211 -0.78 -18.98 4.85
C TYR A 211 -1.05 -17.89 5.88
N ALA A 212 0.00 -17.37 6.47
CA ALA A 212 -0.05 -16.38 7.53
C ALA A 212 0.96 -15.26 7.29
N LEU A 213 0.63 -14.07 7.80
CA LEU A 213 1.49 -12.89 7.77
C LEU A 213 1.79 -12.45 9.21
N ARG A 214 3.07 -12.45 9.57
CA ARG A 214 3.53 -11.85 10.82
C ARG A 214 3.50 -10.34 10.69
N VAL A 215 2.77 -9.70 11.61
CA VAL A 215 2.64 -8.25 11.70
C VAL A 215 2.95 -7.78 13.11
N ARG A 216 3.50 -6.57 13.20
CA ARG A 216 3.68 -5.88 14.47
C ARG A 216 2.29 -5.55 15.02
N TRP A 217 2.07 -5.78 16.30
CA TRP A 217 0.74 -5.65 16.90
C TRP A 217 0.19 -4.23 16.75
N GLN A 218 1.03 -3.20 16.90
CA GLN A 218 0.64 -1.80 16.76
C GLN A 218 0.08 -1.46 15.37
N ASN A 219 0.42 -2.23 14.34
CA ASN A 219 -0.09 -2.00 12.99
C ASN A 219 -1.57 -2.40 12.85
N LEU A 220 -2.05 -3.30 13.72
CA LEU A 220 -3.42 -3.80 13.70
C LEU A 220 -4.21 -3.47 14.97
N PHE A 221 -3.55 -2.97 16.00
CA PHE A 221 -4.13 -2.73 17.32
C PHE A 221 -5.20 -1.65 17.32
N ARG A 222 -6.26 -1.88 18.10
CA ARG A 222 -7.33 -0.92 18.38
C ARG A 222 -7.53 -0.83 19.89
N TYR A 223 -7.80 0.37 20.39
CA TYR A 223 -8.20 0.55 21.78
C TYR A 223 -9.71 0.31 21.90
N ASP A 224 -10.14 -0.94 21.88
CA ASP A 224 -11.57 -1.27 21.94
C ASP A 224 -12.01 -1.63 23.39
N ALA A 225 -11.19 -2.36 24.16
CA ALA A 225 -11.51 -2.67 25.56
C ALA A 225 -10.31 -2.68 26.54
N GLN A 226 -10.53 -2.24 27.79
CA GLN A 226 -9.52 -2.21 28.86
C GLN A 226 -9.07 -3.61 29.35
N LEU A 227 -9.85 -4.65 29.03
CA LEU A 227 -9.62 -6.05 29.44
C LEU A 227 -8.82 -6.88 28.44
N GLU A 228 -8.37 -6.29 27.33
CA GLU A 228 -7.60 -7.00 26.31
C GLU A 228 -6.26 -7.53 26.86
N ALA A 229 -5.82 -8.65 26.30
CA ALA A 229 -4.56 -9.28 26.67
C ALA A 229 -3.41 -8.30 26.40
N ARG A 230 -2.65 -7.99 27.44
CA ARG A 230 -1.47 -7.12 27.30
C ARG A 230 -0.37 -7.86 26.55
N TYR A 231 0.10 -7.24 25.47
CA TYR A 231 1.32 -7.67 24.79
C TYR A 231 2.50 -7.64 25.76
N GLN A 232 3.32 -8.69 25.70
CA GLN A 232 4.60 -8.80 26.42
C GLN A 232 5.74 -8.92 25.41
N GLU A 233 6.97 -8.75 25.89
CA GLU A 233 8.17 -8.94 25.08
C GLU A 233 8.17 -10.33 24.41
N GLY A 234 8.42 -10.34 23.09
CA GLY A 234 8.43 -11.57 22.28
C GLY A 234 7.06 -11.99 21.73
N ASP A 235 5.97 -11.33 22.09
CA ASP A 235 4.67 -11.54 21.47
C ASP A 235 4.63 -10.91 20.06
N PHE A 236 3.81 -11.50 19.20
CA PHE A 236 3.50 -10.92 17.90
C PHE A 236 2.07 -11.25 17.48
N THR A 237 1.64 -10.61 16.39
CA THR A 237 0.35 -10.88 15.78
C THR A 237 0.55 -11.66 14.49
N LEU A 238 -0.18 -12.76 14.33
CA LEU A 238 -0.30 -13.48 13.08
C LEU A 238 -1.63 -13.10 12.45
N ALA A 239 -1.59 -12.55 11.24
CA ALA A 239 -2.78 -12.36 10.45
C ALA A 239 -3.00 -13.58 9.56
N LEU A 240 -4.19 -14.15 9.64
CA LEU A 240 -4.65 -15.34 8.94
C LEU A 240 -5.81 -14.97 7.98
N PRO A 241 -6.14 -15.83 7.00
CA PRO A 241 -7.31 -15.63 6.15
C PRO A 241 -8.58 -15.45 6.99
N GLU A 242 -9.50 -14.62 6.51
CA GLU A 242 -10.71 -14.22 7.24
C GLU A 242 -11.59 -15.40 7.71
N ASP A 243 -11.63 -16.49 6.94
CA ASP A 243 -12.41 -17.69 7.25
C ASP A 243 -11.67 -18.71 8.13
N THR A 244 -10.49 -18.36 8.67
CA THR A 244 -9.70 -19.30 9.47
C THR A 244 -10.32 -19.52 10.85
N GLU A 245 -10.74 -20.75 11.13
CA GLU A 245 -11.24 -21.14 12.45
C GLU A 245 -10.08 -21.26 13.46
N VAL A 246 -10.01 -20.30 14.38
CA VAL A 246 -8.99 -20.27 15.45
C VAL A 246 -9.58 -19.68 16.73
N ASP A 247 -9.20 -20.26 17.86
CA ASP A 247 -9.62 -19.81 19.18
C ASP A 247 -8.44 -19.79 20.18
N THR A 248 -8.69 -19.34 21.41
CA THR A 248 -7.66 -19.29 22.46
C THR A 248 -7.23 -20.67 22.98
N SER A 249 -7.93 -21.74 22.59
CA SER A 249 -7.58 -23.12 22.97
C SER A 249 -6.66 -23.79 21.94
N SER A 250 -6.66 -23.27 20.72
CA SER A 250 -5.90 -23.74 19.56
C SER A 250 -4.39 -23.66 19.79
N ARG A 251 -3.66 -24.56 19.12
CA ARG A 251 -2.19 -24.51 19.03
C ARG A 251 -1.80 -24.01 17.66
N ILE A 252 -0.82 -23.11 17.63
CA ILE A 252 -0.26 -22.60 16.38
C ILE A 252 1.22 -22.94 16.35
N THR A 253 1.68 -23.55 15.27
CA THR A 253 3.09 -23.72 14.96
C THR A 253 3.42 -22.78 13.80
N PHE A 254 4.37 -21.87 14.00
CA PHE A 254 4.78 -20.91 12.99
C PHE A 254 6.30 -20.85 12.96
N MET A 255 6.90 -20.97 11.77
CA MET A 255 8.36 -21.10 11.59
C MET A 255 8.96 -22.20 12.48
N ASP A 256 8.32 -23.37 12.52
CA ASP A 256 8.69 -24.54 13.34
C ASP A 256 8.72 -24.32 14.86
N VAL A 257 8.16 -23.21 15.34
CA VAL A 257 8.07 -22.90 16.77
C VAL A 257 6.61 -22.97 17.22
N PRO A 258 6.30 -23.70 18.31
CA PRO A 258 4.96 -23.73 18.88
C PRO A 258 4.66 -22.45 19.64
N HIS A 259 3.45 -21.95 19.44
CA HIS A 259 2.91 -20.76 20.07
C HIS A 259 1.54 -21.05 20.67
N ARG A 260 1.26 -20.34 21.76
CA ARG A 260 -0.04 -20.30 22.42
C ARG A 260 -0.81 -19.09 21.91
N VAL A 261 -2.09 -19.29 21.62
CA VAL A 261 -3.03 -18.20 21.30
C VAL A 261 -3.48 -17.52 22.59
N LEU A 262 -3.39 -16.19 22.62
CA LEU A 262 -3.79 -15.37 23.76
C LEU A 262 -5.08 -14.60 23.49
N ALA A 263 -5.24 -14.09 22.27
CA ALA A 263 -6.44 -13.40 21.81
C ALA A 263 -6.63 -13.63 20.30
N VAL A 264 -7.87 -13.52 19.86
CA VAL A 264 -8.27 -13.65 18.45
C VAL A 264 -9.23 -12.51 18.17
N ASP A 265 -8.88 -11.69 17.18
CA ASP A 265 -9.67 -10.54 16.76
C ASP A 265 -9.94 -10.61 15.25
N VAL A 266 -11.18 -10.36 14.85
CA VAL A 266 -11.52 -10.27 13.43
C VAL A 266 -11.29 -8.83 12.98
N ILE A 267 -10.46 -8.66 11.95
CA ILE A 267 -10.16 -7.38 11.33
C ILE A 267 -10.63 -7.38 9.87
N GLU A 268 -10.73 -6.20 9.26
CA GLU A 268 -11.23 -6.06 7.89
C GLU A 268 -10.34 -6.84 6.90
N GLY A 269 -10.81 -8.03 6.49
CA GLY A 269 -10.12 -8.91 5.56
C GLY A 269 -9.06 -9.84 6.16
N ALA A 270 -9.07 -10.13 7.47
CA ALA A 270 -8.24 -11.16 8.11
C ALA A 270 -8.67 -11.47 9.56
N VAL A 271 -8.17 -12.60 10.09
CA VAL A 271 -8.19 -12.89 11.54
C VAL A 271 -6.83 -12.56 12.13
N ALA A 272 -6.77 -11.64 13.08
CA ALA A 272 -5.57 -11.28 13.82
C ALA A 272 -5.47 -12.12 15.10
N VAL A 273 -4.39 -12.89 15.21
CA VAL A 273 -4.15 -13.78 16.35
C VAL A 273 -2.95 -13.30 17.13
N HIS A 274 -3.18 -12.90 18.39
CA HIS A 274 -2.12 -12.61 19.33
C HIS A 274 -1.52 -13.91 19.83
N VAL A 275 -0.24 -14.14 19.51
CA VAL A 275 0.49 -15.35 19.87
C VAL A 275 1.68 -15.07 20.76
N ARG A 276 1.94 -16.02 21.68
CA ARG A 276 3.12 -16.06 22.53
C ARG A 276 3.82 -17.40 22.41
N ARG A 277 5.15 -17.39 22.36
CA ARG A 277 5.96 -18.61 22.35
C ARG A 277 5.63 -19.49 23.57
N SER A 278 5.36 -20.77 23.31
CA SER A 278 5.11 -21.78 24.35
C SER A 278 6.38 -22.36 24.94
#